data_AF-A0A1L8PFI2-F1
#
_entry.id   AF-A0A1L8PFI2-F1
#
_cell.length_a   1.000
_cell.length_b   1.000
_cell.length_c   1.000
_cell.angle_alpha   90.00
_cell.angle_beta   90.00
_cell.angle_gamma   90.00
#
_symmetry.space_group_name_H-M   'P 1'
#
loop_
_entity.id
_entity.type
_entity.pdbx_description
1 polymer ?
#
loop_
_entity_poly.entity_id
_entity_poly.type
_entity_poly.pdbx_seq_one_letter_code
_entity_poly.pdbx_strand_id
1 'polypeptide(L)'
;MSDLIEFLVEVFLEGVIEVAQSNKSPKTVRLAIYFVIFSVVSGFLYLSFVMREDIVMFLTFSITGSLLSLWLLFMLNNYAKDYKQK
;
A
#
# COMPACT_ATOMS: atom_id res chain seq x y z
N MET A 1 6.29 15.50 -15.14
CA MET A 1 5.10 14.76 -14.68
C MET A 1 5.16 13.29 -15.12
N SER A 2 5.76 12.94 -16.27
CA SER A 2 6.01 11.53 -16.64
C SER A 2 7.07 10.86 -15.76
N ASP A 3 8.18 11.55 -15.44
CA ASP A 3 9.34 10.91 -14.79
C ASP A 3 9.06 10.40 -13.38
N LEU A 4 8.16 11.08 -12.65
CA LEU A 4 7.76 10.66 -11.30
C LEU A 4 6.85 9.42 -11.35
N ILE A 5 6.01 9.32 -12.38
CA ILE A 5 5.13 8.16 -12.60
C ILE A 5 5.96 6.98 -13.07
N GLU A 6 6.92 7.21 -13.96
CA GLU A 6 7.85 6.20 -14.47
C GLU A 6 8.71 5.64 -13.33
N PHE A 7 9.29 6.51 -12.49
CA PHE A 7 10.02 6.10 -11.28
C PHE A 7 9.15 5.31 -10.30
N LEU A 8 7.89 5.72 -10.07
CA LEU A 8 6.97 4.98 -9.20
C LEU A 8 6.64 3.59 -9.76
N VAL A 9 6.44 3.48 -11.08
CA VAL A 9 6.17 2.20 -11.75
C VAL A 9 7.41 1.30 -11.70
N GLU A 10 8.59 1.86 -11.90
CA GLU A 10 9.87 1.14 -11.87
C GLU A 10 10.16 0.60 -10.46
N VAL A 11 10.02 1.44 -9.43
CA VAL A 11 10.15 1.02 -8.02
C VAL A 11 9.10 -0.04 -7.64
N PHE A 12 7.88 0.07 -8.16
CA PHE A 12 6.84 -0.92 -7.89
C PHE A 12 7.14 -2.26 -8.58
N LEU A 13 7.61 -2.23 -9.83
CA LEU A 13 7.99 -3.42 -10.58
C LEU A 13 9.22 -4.11 -9.96
N GLU A 14 10.25 -3.36 -9.62
CA GLU A 14 11.43 -3.88 -8.93
C GLU A 14 11.07 -4.47 -7.57
N GLY A 15 10.24 -3.76 -6.79
CA GLY A 15 9.76 -4.27 -5.51
C GLY A 15 8.94 -5.56 -5.63
N VAL A 16 8.13 -5.72 -6.68
CA VAL A 16 7.37 -6.94 -6.95
C VAL A 16 8.28 -8.08 -7.40
N ILE A 17 9.25 -7.81 -8.28
CA ILE A 17 10.21 -8.80 -8.78
C ILE A 17 11.11 -9.30 -7.65
N GLU A 18 11.60 -8.40 -6.80
CA GLU A 18 12.48 -8.73 -5.69
C GLU A 18 11.75 -9.54 -4.61
N VAL A 19 10.46 -9.27 -4.39
CA VAL A 19 9.59 -10.09 -3.53
C VAL A 19 9.33 -11.47 -4.14
N ALA A 20 9.09 -11.56 -5.45
CA ALA A 20 8.83 -12.81 -6.17
C ALA A 20 10.07 -13.72 -6.27
N GLN A 21 11.27 -13.14 -6.38
CA GLN A 21 12.53 -13.87 -6.45
C GLN A 21 13.11 -14.21 -5.07
N SER A 22 12.59 -13.60 -3.99
CA SER A 22 13.11 -13.89 -2.66
C SER A 22 12.69 -15.29 -2.19
N ASN A 23 13.67 -16.16 -1.93
CA ASN A 23 13.51 -17.41 -1.16
C ASN A 23 13.17 -17.14 0.32
N LYS A 24 12.61 -15.97 0.65
CA LYS A 24 12.24 -15.56 2.00
C LYS A 24 11.00 -16.33 2.44
N SER A 25 10.89 -16.54 3.75
CA SER A 25 9.72 -17.21 4.32
C SER A 25 8.44 -16.49 3.85
N PRO A 26 7.35 -17.23 3.55
CA PRO A 26 6.09 -16.63 3.09
C PRO A 26 5.50 -15.62 4.09
N LYS A 27 5.92 -15.66 5.37
CA LYS A 27 5.57 -14.64 6.38
C LYS A 27 6.26 -13.30 6.11
N THR A 28 7.54 -13.32 5.77
CA THR A 28 8.33 -12.11 5.49
C THR A 28 7.85 -11.42 4.22
N VAL A 29 7.49 -12.20 3.19
CA VAL A 29 6.89 -11.69 1.96
C VAL A 29 5.55 -10.99 2.23
N ARG A 30 4.66 -11.62 3.02
CA ARG A 30 3.39 -10.98 3.41
C ARG A 30 3.60 -9.67 4.17
N LEU A 31 4.57 -9.65 5.09
CA LEU A 31 4.88 -8.45 5.86
C LEU A 31 5.35 -7.31 4.96
N ALA A 32 6.23 -7.60 3.99
CA ALA A 32 6.70 -6.62 3.01
C ALA A 32 5.53 -6.06 2.16
N ILE A 33 4.63 -6.93 1.70
CA ILE A 33 3.42 -6.52 0.98
C ILE A 33 2.55 -5.58 1.84
N TYR A 34 2.37 -5.88 3.12
CA TYR A 34 1.62 -4.99 4.03
C TYR A 34 2.28 -3.64 4.20
N PHE A 35 3.62 -3.57 4.26
CA PHE A 35 4.36 -2.32 4.29
C PHE A 35 4.18 -1.50 3.00
N VAL A 36 4.24 -2.15 1.83
CA VAL A 36 4.00 -1.47 0.54
C VAL A 36 2.60 -0.87 0.50
N ILE A 37 1.58 -1.66 0.86
CA ILE A 37 0.18 -1.20 0.88
C ILE A 37 -0.01 -0.08 1.91
N PHE A 38 0.63 -0.17 3.08
CA PHE A 38 0.62 0.89 4.07
C PHE A 38 1.19 2.20 3.52
N SER A 39 2.36 2.14 2.86
CA SER A 39 2.97 3.32 2.22
C SER A 39 2.06 3.93 1.15
N VAL A 40 1.38 3.12 0.35
CA VAL A 40 0.41 3.59 -0.66
C VAL A 40 -0.79 4.27 0.01
N VAL A 41 -1.35 3.69 1.07
CA VAL A 41 -2.44 4.30 1.85
C VAL A 41 -2.01 5.65 2.42
N SER A 42 -0.84 5.72 3.06
CA SER A 42 -0.29 6.97 3.59
C SER A 42 -0.08 8.01 2.49
N GLY A 43 0.41 7.60 1.32
CA GLY A 43 0.56 8.46 0.14
C GLY A 43 -0.77 9.06 -0.32
N PHE A 44 -1.83 8.25 -0.43
CA PHE A 44 -3.15 8.75 -0.79
C PHE A 44 -3.72 9.74 0.24
N LEU A 45 -3.61 9.44 1.53
CA LEU A 45 -4.11 10.33 2.58
C LEU A 45 -3.29 11.64 2.64
N TYR A 46 -1.98 11.58 2.39
CA TYR A 46 -1.15 12.77 2.27
C TYR A 46 -1.52 13.60 1.03
N LEU A 47 -1.72 12.98 -0.13
CA LEU A 47 -2.16 13.68 -1.34
C LEU A 47 -3.54 14.31 -1.17
N SER A 48 -4.46 13.65 -0.46
CA SER A 48 -5.72 14.24 -0.04
C SER A 48 -5.49 15.54 0.73
N PHE A 49 -4.63 15.53 1.75
CA PHE A 49 -4.33 16.72 2.55
C PHE A 49 -3.71 17.86 1.72
N VAL A 50 -2.80 17.53 0.80
CA VAL A 50 -2.16 18.51 -0.10
C VAL A 50 -3.18 19.10 -1.08
N MET A 51 -4.06 18.27 -1.64
CA MET A 51 -5.05 18.67 -2.65
C MET A 51 -6.39 19.13 -2.04
N ARG A 52 -6.41 19.50 -0.75
CA ARG A 52 -7.63 19.90 -0.03
C ARG A 52 -8.40 21.08 -0.64
N GLU A 53 -7.73 21.88 -1.47
CA GLU A 53 -8.33 23.03 -2.16
C GLU A 53 -9.17 22.61 -3.38
N ASP A 54 -8.86 21.46 -3.98
CA ASP A 54 -9.68 20.83 -5.03
C ASP A 54 -10.56 19.75 -4.39
N ILE A 55 -11.85 20.07 -4.22
CA ILE A 55 -12.83 19.19 -3.58
C ILE A 55 -12.90 17.81 -4.25
N VAL A 56 -12.79 17.74 -5.59
CA VAL A 56 -12.91 16.47 -6.30
C VAL A 56 -11.70 15.59 -5.99
N MET A 57 -10.48 16.12 -6.16
CA MET A 57 -9.26 15.37 -5.86
C MET A 57 -9.14 15.02 -4.38
N PHE A 58 -9.49 15.94 -3.48
CA PHE A 58 -9.55 15.71 -2.04
C PHE A 58 -10.43 14.50 -1.71
N LEU A 59 -11.67 14.46 -2.22
CA LEU A 59 -12.59 13.37 -1.96
C LEU A 59 -12.11 12.07 -2.58
N THR A 60 -11.61 12.09 -3.82
CA THR A 60 -11.08 10.90 -4.49
C THR A 60 -9.95 10.27 -3.70
N PHE A 61 -8.95 11.05 -3.27
CA PHE A 61 -7.83 10.53 -2.51
C PHE A 61 -8.23 10.10 -1.08
N SER A 62 -9.13 10.85 -0.43
CA SER A 62 -9.63 10.51 0.90
C SER A 62 -10.40 9.20 0.92
N ILE A 63 -11.35 9.03 -0.02
CA ILE A 63 -12.20 7.83 -0.11
C ILE A 63 -11.34 6.63 -0.49
N THR A 64 -10.50 6.78 -1.51
CA THR A 64 -9.60 5.70 -1.96
C THR A 64 -8.64 5.27 -0.86
N GLY A 65 -7.97 6.24 -0.20
CA GLY A 65 -7.07 5.97 0.92
C GLY A 65 -7.79 5.29 2.09
N SER A 66 -9.00 5.74 2.42
CA SER A 66 -9.80 5.15 3.50
C SER A 66 -10.24 3.72 3.17
N LEU A 67 -10.72 3.44 1.96
CA LEU A 67 -11.11 2.09 1.55
C LEU A 67 -9.91 1.13 1.56
N LEU A 68 -8.76 1.57 1.05
CA LEU A 68 -7.53 0.79 1.10
C LEU A 68 -7.06 0.56 2.54
N SER A 69 -7.25 1.53 3.45
CA SER A 69 -6.92 1.36 4.86
C SER A 69 -7.78 0.29 5.54
N LEU A 70 -9.08 0.23 5.24
CA LEU A 70 -9.98 -0.83 5.74
C LEU A 70 -9.56 -2.20 5.20
N TRP A 71 -9.18 -2.27 3.93
CA TRP A 71 -8.68 -3.50 3.33
C TRP A 71 -7.36 -3.95 3.95
N LEU A 72 -6.43 -3.01 4.23
CA LEU A 72 -5.20 -3.29 4.97
C LEU A 72 -5.48 -3.83 6.38
N LEU A 73 -6.40 -3.22 7.12
CA LEU A 73 -6.81 -3.71 8.43
C LEU A 73 -7.40 -5.12 8.37
N PHE A 74 -8.20 -5.42 7.34
CA PHE A 74 -8.74 -6.77 7.12
C PHE A 74 -7.62 -7.80 6.89
N MET A 75 -6.63 -7.48 6.05
CA MET A 75 -5.47 -8.35 5.81
C MET A 75 -4.65 -8.57 7.08
N LEU A 76 -4.38 -7.51 7.85
CA LEU A 76 -3.65 -7.60 9.11
C LEU A 76 -4.41 -8.43 10.15
N ASN A 77 -5.73 -8.31 10.23
CA ASN A 77 -6.57 -9.12 11.10
C ASN A 77 -6.49 -10.61 10.73
N ASN A 78 -6.54 -10.94 9.43
CA ASN A 78 -6.37 -12.32 8.97
C ASN A 78 -4.97 -12.85 9.30
N TYR A 79 -3.92 -12.05 9.10
CA TYR A 79 -2.56 -12.41 9.47
C TYR A 79 -2.43 -12.68 10.98
N ALA A 80 -3.06 -11.85 11.82
CA ALA A 80 -3.06 -12.04 13.27
C ALA A 80 -3.80 -13.32 13.70
N LYS A 81 -4.91 -13.66 13.03
CA LYS A 81 -5.64 -14.91 13.26
C LYS A 81 -4.81 -16.14 12.90
N ASP A 82 -4.13 -16.12 11.75
CA ASP A 82 -3.21 -17.18 11.32
C ASP A 82 -2.09 -17.41 12.35
N TYR A 83 -1.66 -16.35 13.04
CA TYR A 83 -0.61 -16.43 14.06
C TYR A 83 -1.12 -16.96 15.40
N LYS A 84 -2.39 -16.70 15.77
CA LYS A 84 -3.01 -17.20 17.01
C LYS A 84 -3.42 -18.67 16.95
N GLN A 85 -3.61 -19.22 15.75
CA GLN A 85 -3.99 -20.63 15.54
C GLN A 85 -2.79 -21.59 15.48
N LYS A 86 -1.56 -21.08 15.55
CA LYS A 86 -0.31 -21.85 15.69
C LYS A 86 0.24 -21.72 17.10
#